data_AF-A0A1G1AIX5-F1
#
_entry.id   AF-A0A1G1AIX5-F1
#
_cell.length_a   1.000
_cell.length_b   1.000
_cell.length_c   1.000
_cell.angle_alpha   90.00
_cell.angle_beta   90.00
_cell.angle_gamma   90.00
#
_symmetry.space_group_name_H-M   'P 1'
#
loop_
_entity.id
_entity.type
_entity.pdbx_description
1 polymer ?
#
loop_
_entity_poly.entity_id
_entity_poly.type
_entity_poly.pdbx_seq_one_letter_code
_entity_poly.pdbx_strand_id
1 'polypeptide(L)'
;MTPFEHSVFVNCPLDPEYADLMRPLLFTVLYLGLTPRLAIERTNANEPRISKIAELIESSQYGIHDLSRMVAKEIGEVFRFNMPFELGLDYACCLYHGDKWTRKKCLILEAEKYRFQAALSDLSNSDIKEHDNKPDKVVLQVRNWLVQESLGTGPSATVIWYEFNDFMGALYDELTAGNWSQSDLDNLPVPELLLHMRKWIDKAPNKAPHLSTSPRRARRR
;
A
#
# COMPACT_ATOMS: atom_id res chain seq x y z
N MET A 1 -6.07 -12.11 13.80
CA MET A 1 -6.52 -10.94 13.01
C MET A 1 -5.51 -9.83 13.22
N THR A 2 -5.03 -9.17 12.17
CA THR A 2 -4.03 -8.10 12.32
C THR A 2 -4.62 -6.93 13.12
N PRO A 3 -3.89 -6.37 14.11
CA PRO A 3 -4.36 -5.19 14.85
C PRO A 3 -4.61 -3.98 13.92
N PHE A 4 -5.53 -3.11 14.33
CA PHE A 4 -5.89 -1.89 13.59
C PHE A 4 -4.68 -0.99 13.34
N GLU A 5 -3.87 -0.78 14.38
CA GLU A 5 -2.69 0.09 14.38
C GLU A 5 -1.56 -0.43 13.46
N HIS A 6 -1.61 -1.70 13.07
CA HIS A 6 -0.62 -2.32 12.19
C HIS A 6 -1.13 -2.56 10.77
N SER A 7 -2.41 -2.25 10.50
CA SER A 7 -3.05 -2.54 9.23
C SER A 7 -3.02 -1.31 8.31
N VAL A 8 -2.61 -1.53 7.07
CA VAL A 8 -2.54 -0.53 6.00
C VAL A 8 -3.47 -0.95 4.88
N PHE A 9 -4.57 -0.23 4.68
CA PHE A 9 -5.42 -0.41 3.50
C PHE A 9 -4.66 0.08 2.28
N VAL A 10 -4.47 -0.79 1.28
CA VAL A 10 -3.79 -0.44 0.04
C VAL A 10 -4.79 -0.46 -1.10
N ASN A 11 -5.13 0.72 -1.56
CA ASN A 11 -5.93 1.00 -2.74
C ASN A 11 -4.96 1.36 -3.86
N CYS A 12 -4.55 0.39 -4.68
CA CYS A 12 -3.76 0.65 -5.88
C CYS A 12 -4.36 0.00 -7.15
N PRO A 13 -3.97 0.46 -8.35
CA PRO A 13 -4.27 -0.24 -9.59
C PRO A 13 -3.74 -1.68 -9.58
N LEU A 14 -4.39 -2.54 -10.35
CA LEU A 14 -4.07 -3.97 -10.45
C LEU A 14 -3.85 -4.40 -11.91
N ASP A 15 -3.70 -3.44 -12.81
CA ASP A 15 -3.26 -3.70 -14.18
C ASP A 15 -1.82 -4.23 -14.19
N PRO A 16 -1.47 -5.10 -15.16
CA PRO A 16 -0.11 -5.62 -15.30
C PRO A 16 0.96 -4.51 -15.32
N GLU A 17 0.68 -3.37 -15.95
CA GLU A 17 1.59 -2.22 -16.04
C GLU A 17 1.80 -1.46 -14.72
N TYR A 18 1.05 -1.81 -13.67
CA TYR A 18 1.24 -1.28 -12.31
C TYR A 18 1.92 -2.30 -11.38
N ALA A 19 2.09 -3.56 -11.79
CA ALA A 19 2.67 -4.61 -10.94
C ALA A 19 4.07 -4.23 -10.39
N ASP A 20 4.89 -3.56 -11.20
CA ASP A 20 6.23 -3.10 -10.82
C ASP A 20 6.23 -1.99 -9.75
N LEU A 21 5.11 -1.27 -9.58
CA LEU A 21 4.92 -0.29 -8.52
C LEU A 21 4.28 -0.92 -7.28
N MET A 22 3.33 -1.84 -7.49
CA MET A 22 2.64 -2.54 -6.41
C MET A 22 3.58 -3.42 -5.60
N ARG A 23 4.41 -4.26 -6.24
CA ARG A 23 5.32 -5.20 -5.56
C ARG A 23 6.21 -4.51 -4.52
N PRO A 24 6.98 -3.45 -4.85
CA PRO A 24 7.81 -2.75 -3.87
C PRO A 24 7.01 -1.95 -2.83
N LEU A 25 5.81 -1.46 -3.16
CA LEU A 25 4.90 -0.83 -2.19
C LEU A 25 4.55 -1.83 -1.08
N LEU A 26 4.05 -3.01 -1.47
CA LEU A 26 3.66 -4.06 -0.54
C LEU A 26 4.85 -4.55 0.30
N PHE A 27 6.00 -4.74 -0.35
CA PHE A 27 7.24 -5.11 0.34
C PHE A 27 7.63 -4.06 1.38
N THR A 28 7.59 -2.77 1.03
CA THR A 28 7.92 -1.67 1.95
C THR A 28 7.03 -1.66 3.18
N VAL A 29 5.73 -1.86 3.01
CA VAL A 29 4.78 -1.95 4.13
C VAL A 29 5.13 -3.11 5.07
N LEU A 30 5.39 -4.30 4.51
CA LEU A 30 5.78 -5.48 5.29
C LEU A 30 7.14 -5.30 5.98
N TYR A 31 8.13 -4.75 5.26
CA TYR A 31 9.49 -4.57 5.75
C TYR A 31 9.56 -3.61 6.94
N LEU A 32 8.65 -2.62 6.96
CA LEU A 32 8.48 -1.69 8.08
C LEU A 32 7.62 -2.27 9.24
N GLY A 33 7.27 -3.55 9.18
CA GLY A 33 6.56 -4.25 10.26
C GLY A 33 5.05 -4.02 10.30
N LEU A 34 4.49 -3.44 9.23
CA LEU A 34 3.05 -3.26 9.05
C LEU A 34 2.49 -4.35 8.14
N THR A 35 1.17 -4.41 8.01
CA THR A 35 0.47 -5.40 7.19
C THR A 35 -0.35 -4.71 6.10
N PRO A 36 -0.02 -4.89 4.82
CA PRO A 36 -0.87 -4.40 3.75
C PRO A 36 -2.16 -5.23 3.69
N ARG A 37 -3.28 -4.57 3.38
CA ARG A 37 -4.63 -5.13 3.32
C ARG A 37 -5.27 -4.72 2.01
N LEU A 38 -5.49 -5.67 1.10
CA LEU A 38 -6.04 -5.44 -0.24
C LEU A 38 -7.37 -6.15 -0.46
N ALA A 39 -8.25 -5.56 -1.29
CA ALA A 39 -9.54 -6.15 -1.65
C ALA A 39 -9.42 -7.51 -2.34
N ILE A 40 -8.29 -7.79 -3.00
CA ILE A 40 -8.01 -9.05 -3.71
C ILE A 40 -7.62 -10.23 -2.80
N GLU A 41 -7.38 -10.01 -1.50
CA GLU A 41 -7.09 -11.10 -0.56
C GLU A 41 -8.27 -12.06 -0.37
N ARG A 42 -9.49 -11.65 -0.73
CA ARG A 42 -10.73 -12.41 -0.50
C ARG A 42 -11.58 -12.52 -1.76
N THR A 43 -11.27 -13.52 -2.59
CA THR A 43 -11.99 -13.84 -3.85
C THR A 43 -13.29 -14.63 -3.60
N ASN A 44 -14.13 -14.20 -2.65
CA ASN A 44 -15.47 -14.78 -2.48
C ASN A 44 -16.48 -14.04 -3.36
N ALA A 45 -17.08 -14.74 -4.33
CA ALA A 45 -18.05 -14.16 -5.28
C ALA A 45 -19.40 -13.76 -4.65
N ASN A 46 -19.70 -14.24 -3.43
CA ASN A 46 -21.01 -14.08 -2.78
C ASN A 46 -21.16 -12.79 -1.96
N GLU A 47 -20.14 -11.94 -1.92
CA GLU A 47 -20.13 -10.74 -1.09
C GLU A 47 -19.88 -9.49 -1.95
N PRO A 48 -20.69 -8.43 -1.82
CA PRO A 48 -20.47 -7.18 -2.54
C PRO A 48 -19.06 -6.64 -2.29
N ARG A 49 -18.33 -6.33 -3.37
CA ARG A 49 -16.95 -5.80 -3.30
C ARG A 49 -16.85 -4.56 -2.41
N ILE A 50 -17.88 -3.72 -2.43
CA ILE A 50 -17.95 -2.50 -1.63
C ILE A 50 -17.94 -2.77 -0.12
N SER A 51 -18.64 -3.80 0.34
CA SER A 51 -18.67 -4.19 1.76
C SER A 51 -17.29 -4.60 2.24
N LYS A 52 -16.56 -5.39 1.43
CA LYS A 52 -15.18 -5.77 1.71
C LYS A 52 -14.24 -4.57 1.81
N ILE A 53 -14.38 -3.61 0.90
CA ILE A 53 -13.57 -2.39 0.91
C ILE A 53 -13.83 -1.61 2.20
N ALA A 54 -15.10 -1.43 2.58
CA ALA A 54 -15.47 -0.77 3.83
C ALA A 54 -14.85 -1.49 5.06
N GLU A 55 -14.95 -2.83 5.14
CA GLU A 55 -14.32 -3.61 6.21
C GLU A 55 -12.79 -3.45 6.27
N LEU A 56 -12.12 -3.43 5.11
CA LEU A 56 -10.68 -3.23 5.02
C LEU A 56 -10.27 -1.83 5.48
N ILE A 57 -11.02 -0.81 5.07
CA ILE A 57 -10.85 0.59 5.51
C ILE A 57 -11.02 0.70 7.01
N GLU A 58 -12.13 0.17 7.55
CA GLU A 58 -12.49 0.25 8.97
C GLU A 58 -11.50 -0.53 9.86
N SER A 59 -10.88 -1.59 9.34
CA SER A 59 -9.89 -2.39 10.06
C SER A 59 -8.45 -1.90 9.91
N SER A 60 -8.21 -0.75 9.26
CA SER A 60 -6.87 -0.23 8.99
C SER A 60 -6.65 1.20 9.51
N GLN A 61 -5.62 1.42 10.33
CA GLN A 61 -5.23 2.76 10.79
C GLN A 61 -4.56 3.60 9.69
N TYR A 62 -4.00 2.96 8.68
CA TYR A 62 -3.35 3.66 7.58
C TYR A 62 -4.06 3.33 6.26
N GLY A 63 -4.11 4.31 5.36
CA GLY A 63 -4.57 4.14 3.97
C GLY A 63 -3.48 4.61 3.01
N ILE A 64 -3.22 3.85 1.95
CA ILE A 64 -2.39 4.27 0.82
C ILE A 64 -3.25 4.15 -0.42
N HIS A 65 -3.45 5.27 -1.12
CA HIS A 65 -4.29 5.35 -2.30
C HIS A 65 -3.46 5.85 -3.48
N ASP A 66 -3.27 5.00 -4.48
CA ASP A 66 -2.60 5.39 -5.72
C ASP A 66 -3.63 5.71 -6.81
N LEU A 67 -3.53 6.92 -7.33
CA LEU A 67 -4.48 7.52 -8.25
C LEU A 67 -3.91 7.66 -9.67
N SER A 68 -2.70 7.16 -9.91
CA SER A 68 -1.90 7.41 -11.12
C SER A 68 -2.47 6.85 -12.42
N ARG A 69 -3.39 5.89 -12.35
CA ARG A 69 -3.99 5.21 -13.52
C ARG A 69 -5.40 5.67 -13.84
N MET A 70 -5.80 6.81 -13.27
CA MET A 70 -7.10 7.43 -13.51
C MET A 70 -6.97 8.45 -14.62
N VAL A 71 -6.71 7.97 -15.84
CA VAL A 71 -6.63 8.81 -17.03
C VAL A 71 -7.26 8.05 -18.19
N ALA A 72 -8.24 8.66 -18.84
CA ALA A 72 -8.69 8.20 -20.15
C ALA A 72 -7.57 8.50 -21.14
N LYS A 73 -6.99 7.46 -21.74
CA LYS A 73 -5.93 7.57 -22.73
C LYS A 73 -6.50 7.90 -24.12
N GLU A 74 -7.74 7.54 -24.37
CA GLU A 74 -8.40 7.72 -25.67
C GLU A 74 -9.79 8.37 -25.55
N ILE A 75 -10.21 9.06 -26.62
CA ILE A 75 -11.56 9.63 -26.73
C ILE A 75 -12.58 8.48 -26.74
N GLY A 76 -13.50 8.48 -25.78
CA GLY A 76 -14.52 7.44 -25.62
C GLY A 76 -14.15 6.35 -24.61
N GLU A 77 -12.93 6.38 -24.04
CA GLU A 77 -12.56 5.49 -22.94
C GLU A 77 -13.30 5.88 -21.65
N VAL A 78 -13.86 4.89 -20.96
CA VAL A 78 -14.54 5.09 -19.68
C VAL A 78 -13.50 5.30 -18.58
N PHE A 79 -13.54 6.48 -17.96
CA PHE A 79 -12.69 6.81 -16.82
C PHE A 79 -13.04 5.95 -15.60
N ARG A 80 -12.08 5.16 -15.09
CA ARG A 80 -12.30 4.31 -13.91
C ARG A 80 -12.23 5.14 -12.63
N PHE A 81 -13.40 5.43 -12.04
CA PHE A 81 -13.55 6.16 -10.78
C PHE A 81 -13.52 5.30 -9.52
N ASN A 82 -13.13 4.02 -9.60
CA ASN A 82 -13.09 3.16 -8.42
C ASN A 82 -12.08 3.68 -7.40
N MET A 83 -10.87 4.04 -7.83
CA MET A 83 -9.80 4.47 -6.93
C MET A 83 -10.12 5.77 -6.15
N PRO A 84 -10.66 6.85 -6.76
CA PRO A 84 -11.12 8.03 -6.03
C PRO A 84 -12.30 7.75 -5.13
N PHE A 85 -13.20 6.86 -5.56
CA PHE A 85 -14.36 6.48 -4.77
C PHE A 85 -13.94 5.77 -3.48
N GLU A 86 -13.02 4.80 -3.57
CA GLU A 86 -12.45 4.10 -2.40
C GLU A 86 -11.69 5.06 -1.47
N LEU A 87 -10.97 6.07 -2.02
CA LEU A 87 -10.38 7.15 -1.24
C LEU A 87 -11.44 8.00 -0.51
N GLY A 88 -12.55 8.33 -1.20
CA GLY A 88 -13.65 9.08 -0.60
C GLY A 88 -14.29 8.35 0.58
N LEU A 89 -14.45 7.03 0.49
CA LEU A 89 -14.93 6.20 1.61
C LEU A 89 -13.96 6.22 2.79
N ASP A 90 -12.66 6.13 2.50
CA ASP A 90 -11.62 6.16 3.53
C ASP A 90 -11.61 7.52 4.26
N TYR A 91 -11.69 8.63 3.53
CA TYR A 91 -11.87 9.96 4.12
C TYR A 91 -13.15 10.07 4.95
N ALA A 92 -14.28 9.56 4.45
CA ALA A 92 -15.54 9.58 5.19
C ALA A 92 -15.43 8.78 6.50
N CYS A 93 -14.71 7.65 6.50
CA CYS A 93 -14.41 6.88 7.70
C CYS A 93 -13.63 7.74 8.73
N CYS A 94 -12.62 8.48 8.28
CA CYS A 94 -11.85 9.38 9.15
C CYS A 94 -12.70 10.50 9.75
N LEU A 95 -13.60 11.10 8.95
CA LEU A 95 -14.39 12.27 9.35
C LEU A 95 -15.61 11.94 10.20
N TYR A 96 -16.32 10.86 9.87
CA TYR A 96 -17.67 10.61 10.38
C TYR A 96 -17.80 9.38 11.28
N HIS A 97 -16.85 8.44 11.25
CA HIS A 97 -16.94 7.23 12.06
C HIS A 97 -16.57 7.46 13.54
N GLY A 98 -15.73 8.45 13.84
CA GLY A 98 -15.35 8.83 15.22
C GLY A 98 -14.27 7.93 15.87
N ASP A 99 -14.18 7.96 17.20
CA ASP A 99 -13.30 7.12 18.03
C ASP A 99 -11.84 6.98 17.52
N LYS A 100 -11.40 5.74 17.27
CA LYS A 100 -10.05 5.42 16.80
C LYS A 100 -9.81 5.84 15.35
N TRP A 101 -10.86 5.97 14.54
CA TRP A 101 -10.77 6.35 13.13
C TRP A 101 -10.40 7.82 12.94
N THR A 102 -10.62 8.67 13.95
CA THR A 102 -10.09 10.05 13.95
C THR A 102 -8.55 10.12 13.86
N ARG A 103 -7.85 9.02 14.21
CA ARG A 103 -6.38 8.91 14.10
C ARG A 103 -5.92 8.29 12.80
N LYS A 104 -6.85 7.84 11.95
CA LYS A 104 -6.51 7.21 10.68
C LYS A 104 -5.83 8.24 9.76
N LYS A 105 -4.82 7.79 9.03
CA LYS A 105 -3.97 8.63 8.17
C LYS A 105 -3.92 8.06 6.78
N CYS A 106 -3.97 8.93 5.77
CA CYS A 106 -3.96 8.52 4.36
C CYS A 106 -2.82 9.17 3.59
N LEU A 107 -2.13 8.36 2.79
CA LEU A 107 -1.18 8.76 1.77
C LEU A 107 -1.86 8.71 0.41
N ILE A 108 -1.70 9.77 -0.37
CA ILE A 108 -2.12 9.78 -1.77
C ILE A 108 -0.86 9.72 -2.64
N LEU A 109 -0.80 8.72 -3.51
CA LEU A 109 0.26 8.56 -4.51
C LEU A 109 -0.26 8.94 -5.88
N GLU A 110 0.61 9.57 -6.67
CA GLU A 110 0.33 9.97 -8.04
C GLU A 110 1.57 9.85 -8.92
N ALA A 111 1.40 9.57 -10.22
CA ALA A 111 2.51 9.49 -11.14
C ALA A 111 3.07 10.88 -11.45
N GLU A 112 2.20 11.86 -11.69
CA GLU A 112 2.58 13.19 -12.14
C GLU A 112 2.29 14.29 -11.13
N LYS A 113 3.26 15.20 -10.98
CA LYS A 113 3.13 16.35 -10.09
C LYS A 113 1.97 17.24 -10.54
N TYR A 114 1.18 17.73 -9.57
CA TYR A 114 0.10 18.71 -9.76
C TYR A 114 -1.13 18.26 -10.56
N ARG A 115 -1.10 17.12 -11.28
CA ARG A 115 -2.25 16.61 -12.03
C ARG A 115 -3.47 16.45 -11.13
N PHE A 116 -3.27 15.83 -9.97
CA PHE A 116 -4.37 15.51 -9.07
C PHE A 116 -4.84 16.69 -8.20
N GLN A 117 -3.96 17.66 -7.92
CA GLN A 117 -4.34 18.90 -7.23
C GLN A 117 -5.35 19.73 -8.05
N ALA A 118 -5.30 19.64 -9.38
CA ALA A 118 -6.29 20.28 -10.24
C ALA A 118 -7.67 19.60 -10.17
N ALA A 119 -7.72 18.30 -9.88
CA ALA A 119 -8.96 17.52 -9.85
C ALA A 119 -9.65 17.53 -8.48
N LEU A 120 -8.88 17.59 -7.38
CA LEU A 120 -9.38 17.55 -6.00
C LEU A 120 -8.69 18.61 -5.13
N SER A 121 -8.92 19.88 -5.45
CA SER A 121 -8.34 21.04 -4.74
C SER A 121 -8.67 21.05 -3.24
N ASP A 122 -9.83 20.52 -2.86
CA ASP A 122 -10.26 20.49 -1.45
C ASP A 122 -9.48 19.45 -0.63
N LEU A 123 -8.84 18.48 -1.30
CA LEU A 123 -7.92 17.52 -0.69
C LEU A 123 -6.45 17.99 -0.73
N SER A 124 -6.18 19.25 -1.11
CA SER A 124 -4.82 19.80 -1.20
C SER A 124 -4.04 19.84 0.13
N ASN A 125 -4.72 19.72 1.26
CA ASN A 125 -4.09 19.56 2.59
C ASN A 125 -3.65 18.10 2.89
N SER A 126 -3.92 17.16 1.98
CA SER A 126 -3.51 15.76 2.09
C SER A 126 -2.09 15.59 1.59
N ASP A 127 -1.33 14.66 2.18
CA ASP A 127 0.02 14.30 1.72
C ASP A 127 -0.05 13.60 0.35
N ILE A 128 -0.15 14.39 -0.73
CA ILE A 128 0.03 13.90 -2.10
C ILE A 128 1.54 13.79 -2.35
N LYS A 129 2.00 12.60 -2.71
CA LYS A 129 3.40 12.33 -3.07
C LYS A 129 3.49 11.76 -4.47
N GLU A 130 4.39 12.33 -5.27
CA GLU A 130 4.65 11.89 -6.63
C GLU A 130 5.69 10.76 -6.69
N HIS A 131 5.44 9.77 -7.54
CA HIS A 131 6.35 8.65 -7.77
C HIS A 131 6.87 8.54 -9.21
N ASP A 132 6.38 9.34 -10.18
CA ASP A 132 6.95 9.42 -11.55
C ASP A 132 6.96 8.05 -12.28
N ASN A 133 6.03 7.16 -11.93
CA ASN A 133 6.02 5.75 -12.36
C ASN A 133 7.35 5.01 -12.08
N LYS A 134 8.09 5.41 -11.04
CA LYS A 134 9.37 4.79 -10.65
C LYS A 134 9.23 3.97 -9.37
N PRO A 135 9.51 2.66 -9.42
CA PRO A 135 9.43 1.75 -8.26
C PRO A 135 10.22 2.22 -7.02
N ASP A 136 11.45 2.70 -7.20
CA ASP A 136 12.32 3.20 -6.13
C ASP A 136 11.75 4.46 -5.47
N LYS A 137 11.10 5.32 -6.25
CA LYS A 137 10.36 6.49 -5.71
C LYS A 137 9.14 6.05 -4.91
N VAL A 138 8.41 5.02 -5.32
CA VAL A 138 7.30 4.47 -4.51
C VAL A 138 7.82 4.03 -3.14
N VAL A 139 8.92 3.29 -3.09
CA VAL A 139 9.57 2.91 -1.82
C VAL A 139 9.90 4.13 -0.98
N LEU A 140 10.54 5.16 -1.58
CA LEU A 140 10.91 6.38 -0.89
C LEU A 140 9.68 7.09 -0.26
N GLN A 141 8.62 7.30 -1.03
CA GLN A 141 7.45 8.03 -0.57
C GLN A 141 6.68 7.27 0.51
N VAL A 142 6.43 5.98 0.29
CA VAL A 142 5.72 5.11 1.23
C VAL A 142 6.50 4.99 2.54
N ARG A 143 7.81 4.74 2.45
CA ARG A 143 8.68 4.63 3.63
C ARG A 143 8.67 5.93 4.42
N ASN A 144 8.87 7.08 3.77
CA ASN A 144 8.98 8.35 4.48
C ASN A 144 7.69 8.70 5.19
N TRP A 145 6.55 8.50 4.52
CA TRP A 145 5.25 8.76 5.11
C TRP A 145 4.96 7.83 6.31
N LEU A 146 5.18 6.53 6.18
CA LEU A 146 4.98 5.58 7.29
C LEU A 146 5.90 5.87 8.49
N VAL A 147 7.16 6.26 8.23
CA VAL A 147 8.08 6.67 9.30
C VAL A 147 7.59 7.94 10.00
N GLN A 148 7.09 8.91 9.25
CA GLN A 148 6.56 10.15 9.80
C GLN A 148 5.30 9.92 10.64
N GLU A 149 4.35 9.13 10.14
CA GLU A 149 3.01 8.98 10.73
C GLU A 149 2.87 7.82 11.72
N SER A 150 3.83 6.88 11.77
CA SER A 150 3.72 5.66 12.57
C SER A 150 4.96 5.34 13.41
N LEU A 151 6.15 5.34 12.79
CA LEU A 151 7.31 4.64 13.35
C LEU A 151 8.32 5.57 14.05
N GLY A 152 8.36 6.84 13.67
CA GLY A 152 9.37 7.83 14.08
C GLY A 152 10.73 7.62 13.42
N THR A 153 11.22 6.38 13.32
CA THR A 153 12.46 6.02 12.63
C THR A 153 12.30 4.69 11.87
N GLY A 154 13.19 4.41 10.92
CA GLY A 154 13.22 3.15 10.20
C GLY A 154 14.37 3.07 9.20
N PRO A 155 14.62 1.89 8.60
CA PRO A 155 15.62 1.70 7.54
C PRO A 155 15.48 2.73 6.41
N SER A 156 16.59 3.08 5.74
CA SER A 156 16.53 4.03 4.62
C SER A 156 15.79 3.43 3.43
N ALA A 157 15.21 4.28 2.57
CA ALA A 157 14.56 3.82 1.34
C ALA A 157 15.51 2.98 0.46
N THR A 158 16.80 3.34 0.43
CA THR A 158 17.84 2.59 -0.27
C THR A 158 18.01 1.17 0.26
N VAL A 159 18.02 0.98 1.58
CA VAL A 159 18.10 -0.37 2.19
C VAL A 159 16.89 -1.21 1.81
N ILE A 160 15.69 -0.65 1.95
CA ILE A 160 14.44 -1.36 1.59
C ILE A 160 14.42 -1.71 0.10
N TRP A 161 14.88 -0.79 -0.76
CA TRP A 161 14.94 -1.01 -2.20
C TRP A 161 15.90 -2.14 -2.58
N TYR A 162 17.10 -2.19 -1.99
CA TYR A 162 18.03 -3.29 -2.26
C TYR A 162 17.50 -4.62 -1.74
N GLU A 163 16.95 -4.66 -0.53
CA GLU A 163 16.32 -5.86 0.03
C GLU A 163 15.14 -6.37 -0.81
N PHE A 164 14.37 -5.46 -1.40
CA PHE A 164 13.31 -5.82 -2.34
C PHE A 164 13.86 -6.45 -3.61
N ASN A 165 14.95 -5.90 -4.19
CA ASN A 165 15.55 -6.45 -5.39
C ASN A 165 16.19 -7.82 -5.14
N ASP A 166 16.88 -7.98 -4.01
CA ASP A 166 17.46 -9.26 -3.58
C ASP A 166 16.35 -10.31 -3.38
N PHE A 167 15.24 -9.92 -2.75
CA PHE A 167 14.04 -10.76 -2.64
C PHE A 167 13.51 -11.18 -4.01
N MET A 168 13.34 -10.24 -4.95
CA MET A 168 12.80 -10.54 -6.27
C MET A 168 13.72 -11.49 -7.06
N GLY A 169 15.03 -11.32 -6.96
CA GLY A 169 16.01 -12.24 -7.54
C GLY A 169 15.92 -13.64 -6.93
N ALA A 170 15.91 -13.73 -5.60
CA ALA A 170 15.79 -15.00 -4.90
C ALA A 170 14.46 -15.72 -5.18
N LEU A 171 13.35 -14.97 -5.29
CA LEU A 171 12.05 -15.51 -5.65
C LEU A 171 12.06 -16.07 -7.08
N TYR A 172 12.67 -15.35 -8.02
CA TYR A 172 12.82 -15.81 -9.39
C TYR A 172 13.59 -17.13 -9.46
N ASP A 173 14.73 -17.22 -8.77
CA ASP A 173 15.55 -18.43 -8.71
C ASP A 173 14.80 -19.60 -8.05
N GLU A 174 14.08 -19.36 -6.95
CA GLU A 174 13.27 -20.36 -6.25
C GLU A 174 12.18 -20.95 -7.15
N LEU A 175 11.41 -20.09 -7.82
CA LEU A 175 10.26 -20.52 -8.62
C LEU A 175 10.70 -21.15 -9.95
N THR A 176 11.76 -20.65 -10.60
CA THR A 176 12.29 -21.26 -11.82
C THR A 176 12.91 -22.63 -11.54
N ALA A 177 13.58 -22.84 -10.40
CA ALA A 177 14.01 -24.16 -9.95
C ALA A 177 12.83 -25.13 -9.73
N GLY A 178 11.64 -24.59 -9.44
CA GLY A 178 10.38 -25.32 -9.36
C GLY A 178 9.66 -25.55 -10.71
N ASN A 179 10.32 -25.27 -11.85
CA ASN A 179 9.75 -25.34 -13.21
C ASN A 179 8.58 -24.37 -13.50
N TRP A 180 8.54 -23.23 -12.83
CA TRP A 180 7.56 -22.18 -13.17
C TRP A 180 7.96 -21.49 -14.48
N SER A 181 6.96 -21.22 -15.33
CA SER A 181 7.18 -20.44 -16.55
C SER A 181 7.24 -18.94 -16.26
N GLN A 182 7.75 -18.15 -17.22
CA GLN A 182 7.70 -16.69 -17.12
C GLN A 182 6.25 -16.18 -16.97
N SER A 183 5.30 -16.84 -17.64
CA SER A 183 3.88 -16.48 -17.53
C SER A 183 3.33 -16.71 -16.13
N ASP A 184 3.76 -17.77 -15.44
CA ASP A 184 3.34 -18.04 -14.06
C ASP A 184 3.89 -16.97 -13.10
N LEU A 185 5.12 -16.51 -13.33
CA LEU A 185 5.76 -15.44 -12.54
C LEU A 185 5.08 -14.08 -12.75
N ASP A 186 4.72 -13.76 -13.98
CA ASP A 186 4.04 -12.51 -14.31
C ASP A 186 2.63 -12.46 -13.70
N ASN A 187 1.99 -13.61 -13.53
CA ASN A 187 0.64 -13.76 -12.98
C ASN A 187 0.59 -14.27 -11.53
N LEU A 188 1.72 -14.25 -10.81
CA LEU A 188 1.80 -14.72 -9.43
C LEU A 188 0.74 -14.02 -8.56
N PRO A 189 -0.19 -14.76 -7.92
CA PRO A 189 -1.24 -14.16 -7.11
C PRO A 189 -0.67 -13.34 -5.95
N VAL A 190 -1.22 -12.14 -5.72
CA VAL A 190 -0.77 -11.25 -4.64
C VAL A 190 -0.77 -11.92 -3.25
N PRO A 191 -1.77 -12.74 -2.86
CA PRO A 191 -1.71 -13.45 -1.58
C PRO A 191 -0.48 -14.37 -1.45
N GLU A 192 -0.09 -15.04 -2.53
CA GLU A 192 1.09 -15.91 -2.57
C GLU A 192 2.38 -15.09 -2.53
N LEU A 193 2.45 -14.01 -3.31
CA LEU A 193 3.56 -13.06 -3.26
C LEU A 193 3.81 -12.53 -1.83
N LEU A 194 2.75 -12.13 -1.11
CA LEU A 194 2.84 -11.66 0.27
C LEU A 194 3.39 -12.72 1.23
N LEU A 195 3.11 -14.01 0.98
CA LEU A 195 3.69 -15.11 1.76
C LEU A 195 5.20 -15.23 1.52
N HIS A 196 5.65 -15.15 0.27
CA HIS A 196 7.08 -15.16 -0.06
C HIS A 196 7.80 -13.94 0.54
N MET A 197 7.22 -12.75 0.43
CA MET A 197 7.77 -11.52 1.04
C MET A 197 7.95 -11.68 2.55
N ARG A 198 6.95 -12.20 3.27
CA ARG A 198 7.04 -12.43 4.72
C ARG A 198 8.14 -13.43 5.08
N LYS A 199 8.21 -14.56 4.36
CA LYS A 199 9.25 -15.58 4.55
C LYS A 199 10.65 -15.00 4.36
N TRP A 200 10.82 -14.10 3.39
CA TRP A 200 12.09 -13.40 3.15
C TRP A 200 12.43 -12.46 4.31
N ILE A 201 11.50 -11.58 4.68
CA ILE A 201 11.70 -10.56 5.71
C ILE A 201 11.99 -11.19 7.08
N ASP A 202 11.37 -12.34 7.41
CA ASP A 202 11.63 -13.02 8.68
C ASP A 202 13.03 -13.64 8.77
N LYS A 203 13.73 -13.80 7.65
CA LYS A 203 15.15 -14.24 7.59
C LYS A 203 16.12 -13.05 7.56
N ALA A 204 15.65 -11.84 7.29
CA ALA A 204 16.51 -10.67 7.07
C ALA A 204 17.12 -10.15 8.40
N PRO A 205 18.43 -9.87 8.45
CA PRO A 205 19.12 -9.47 9.69
C PRO A 205 18.77 -8.04 10.17
N ASN A 206 18.24 -7.17 9.30
CA ASN A 206 18.01 -5.74 9.57
C ASN A 206 16.53 -5.39 9.77
N LYS A 207 15.77 -6.21 10.50
CA LYS A 207 14.34 -5.95 10.75
C LYS A 207 14.16 -4.70 11.63
N ALA A 208 13.26 -3.79 11.24
CA ALA A 208 12.78 -2.77 12.16
C ALA A 208 12.13 -3.46 13.36
N PRO A 209 12.46 -3.10 14.63
CA PRO A 209 11.88 -3.77 15.78
C PRO A 209 10.35 -3.71 15.68
N HIS A 210 9.69 -4.86 15.83
CA HIS A 210 8.24 -4.94 15.90
C HIS A 210 7.76 -3.88 16.90
N LEU A 211 6.90 -2.96 16.43
CA LEU A 211 6.30 -1.91 17.23
C LEU A 211 5.77 -2.52 18.54
N SER A 212 6.49 -2.30 19.64
CA SER A 212 6.01 -2.72 20.96
C SER A 212 4.77 -1.88 21.25
N THR A 213 3.65 -2.54 21.50
CA THR A 213 2.40 -1.91 21.92
C THR A 213 2.63 -1.17 23.23
N SER A 214 2.95 0.12 23.16
CA SER A 214 2.84 1.02 24.29
C SER A 214 1.98 2.20 23.86
N PRO A 215 0.76 2.35 24.41
CA PRO A 215 -0.03 3.53 24.13
C PRO A 215 0.74 4.74 24.68
N ARG A 216 1.20 5.62 23.79
CA ARG A 216 1.68 6.95 24.20
C ARG A 216 0.51 7.63 24.91
N ARG A 217 0.54 7.64 26.24
CA ARG A 217 -0.35 8.43 27.09
C ARG A 217 -0.35 9.85 26.54
N ALA A 218 -1.50 10.29 26.04
CA ALA A 218 -1.75 11.68 25.70
C ALA A 218 -1.39 12.53 26.92
N ARG A 219 -0.33 13.34 26.79
CA ARG A 219 -0.07 14.42 27.72
C ARG A 219 -1.18 15.44 27.50
N ARG A 220 -2.20 15.39 28.37
CA ARG A 220 -3.06 16.54 28.62
C ARG A 220 -2.20 17.66 29.17
N ARG A 221 -2.11 18.77 28.44
CA ARG A 221 -2.03 20.13 28.97
C ARG A 221 -2.87 21.01 28.07
#